data_AF-A0A5N5SY16-F1
#
_entry.id   AF-A0A5N5SY16-F1
#
_cell.length_a   1.000
_cell.length_b   1.000
_cell.length_c   1.000
_cell.angle_alpha   90.00
_cell.angle_beta   90.00
_cell.angle_gamma   90.00
#
_symmetry.space_group_name_H-M   'P 1'
#
loop_
_entity.id
_entity.type
_entity.pdbx_description
1 polymer ?
#
loop_
_entity_poly.entity_id
_entity_poly.type
_entity_poly.pdbx_seq_one_letter_code
_entity_poly.pdbx_strand_id
1 'polypeptide(L)'
;MVGRYVFIKMGVPGNLSLCEVEVFSKHDISRDRCRGDFDVSKLGLYNRTCYEFQVTSGGTFDVARNYCQKRRNGDLVQFIEPLTQSFLSTELQRIDSEVELQIKMLWIGLQKEPQFTSRVWRWLDGTKVDNPTWGKDQPNNYNQQQNCVVLDGNINCGEPSKINNGVVSLPDGRTTYDAKAQYVCAENYTMDGNETVICGDSGSWEPRIPQCLCKHFT
;
A
#
# COMPACT_ATOMS: atom_id res chain seq x y z
N MET A 1 -13.53 0.49 -22.20
CA MET A 1 -12.23 0.83 -21.58
C MET A 1 -11.14 0.14 -22.39
N VAL A 2 -10.05 0.83 -22.73
CA VAL A 2 -8.91 0.23 -23.44
C VAL A 2 -7.92 -0.26 -22.40
N GLY A 3 -7.70 -1.58 -22.31
CA GLY A 3 -6.75 -2.17 -21.39
C GLY A 3 -5.30 -1.81 -21.75
N ARG A 4 -4.44 -1.71 -20.74
CA ARG A 4 -2.98 -1.65 -20.90
C ARG A 4 -2.41 -2.99 -20.47
N TYR A 5 -1.59 -3.61 -21.30
CA TYR A 5 -1.09 -4.98 -21.11
C TYR A 5 0.44 -4.99 -21.15
N VAL A 6 1.06 -5.90 -20.39
CA VAL A 6 2.51 -6.14 -20.36
C VAL A 6 2.81 -7.58 -20.75
N PHE A 7 3.99 -7.85 -21.28
CA PHE A 7 4.45 -9.18 -21.67
C PHE A 7 5.89 -9.44 -21.16
N ILE A 8 6.19 -10.69 -20.79
CA ILE A 8 7.53 -11.08 -20.30
C ILE A 8 8.44 -11.33 -21.51
N LYS A 9 9.65 -10.74 -21.50
CA LYS A 9 10.71 -11.10 -22.45
C LYS A 9 11.57 -12.22 -21.85
N MET A 10 11.49 -13.43 -22.42
CA MET A 10 12.49 -14.47 -22.17
C MET A 10 13.61 -14.32 -23.20
N GLY A 11 14.85 -14.15 -22.73
CA GLY A 11 16.02 -13.98 -23.60
C GLY A 11 16.34 -15.26 -24.35
N VAL A 12 16.17 -15.25 -25.68
CA VAL A 12 16.78 -16.26 -26.56
C VAL A 12 18.13 -15.72 -27.00
N PRO A 13 19.25 -16.46 -26.87
CA PRO A 13 20.50 -16.02 -27.45
C PRO A 13 20.38 -16.13 -28.98
N GLY A 14 20.42 -14.99 -29.68
CA GLY A 14 20.76 -14.99 -31.11
C GLY A 14 19.74 -14.45 -32.11
N ASN A 15 18.84 -13.54 -31.76
CA ASN A 15 18.30 -12.64 -32.79
C ASN A 15 17.93 -11.27 -32.21
N LEU A 16 18.74 -10.26 -32.51
CA LEU A 16 18.48 -8.87 -32.16
C LEU A 16 17.44 -8.33 -33.16
N SER A 17 16.20 -8.13 -32.72
CA SER A 17 15.32 -7.19 -33.43
C SER A 17 15.97 -5.79 -33.38
N LEU A 18 15.84 -5.00 -34.46
CA LEU A 18 16.31 -3.61 -34.56
C LEU A 18 15.79 -2.65 -33.45
N CYS A 19 14.85 -3.10 -32.61
CA CYS A 19 14.54 -2.45 -31.34
C CYS A 19 15.54 -2.92 -30.27
N GLU A 20 16.55 -2.10 -30.00
CA GLU A 20 17.36 -2.22 -28.79
C GLU A 20 16.42 -2.20 -27.58
N VAL A 21 16.51 -3.20 -26.72
CA VAL A 21 15.63 -3.30 -25.55
C VAL A 21 16.20 -2.43 -24.45
N GLU A 22 15.61 -1.25 -24.27
CA GLU A 22 15.83 -0.44 -23.08
C GLU A 22 15.01 -1.01 -21.92
N VAL A 23 15.66 -1.25 -20.77
CA VAL A 23 14.98 -1.71 -19.57
C VAL A 23 14.41 -0.49 -18.86
N PHE A 24 13.07 -0.39 -18.81
CA PHE A 24 12.42 0.52 -17.88
C PHE A 24 12.62 -0.01 -16.46
N SER A 25 13.64 0.51 -15.77
CA SER A 25 13.87 0.23 -14.36
C SER A 25 13.30 1.37 -13.53
N LYS A 26 12.53 1.05 -12.48
CA LYS A 26 12.17 2.01 -11.43
C LYS A 26 13.37 2.49 -10.61
N HIS A 27 14.60 2.08 -10.91
CA HIS A 27 15.81 2.60 -10.29
C HIS A 27 16.13 4.02 -10.78
N ASP A 28 15.17 4.93 -10.61
CA ASP A 28 15.45 6.35 -10.45
C ASP A 28 16.31 6.46 -9.18
N ILE A 29 17.62 6.68 -9.34
CA ILE A 29 18.55 7.09 -8.27
C ILE A 29 18.83 6.02 -7.17
N SER A 30 20.09 5.73 -6.88
CA SER A 30 20.45 4.84 -5.74
C SER A 30 19.97 5.44 -4.41
N ARG A 31 19.51 4.60 -3.46
CA ARG A 31 19.22 4.98 -2.06
C ARG A 31 20.39 5.73 -1.42
N ASP A 32 21.62 5.48 -1.89
CA ASP A 32 22.85 6.16 -1.46
C ASP A 32 22.88 7.66 -1.76
N ARG A 33 21.98 8.17 -2.61
CA ARG A 33 21.89 9.61 -2.89
C ARG A 33 21.03 10.38 -1.89
N CYS A 34 20.35 9.69 -0.97
CA CYS A 34 19.71 10.35 0.15
C CYS A 34 20.78 11.01 1.04
N ARG A 35 20.64 12.31 1.32
CA ARG A 35 21.66 13.11 2.01
C ARG A 35 21.73 12.76 3.50
N GLY A 36 22.77 12.07 3.95
CA GLY A 36 23.03 11.80 5.36
C GLY A 36 23.59 10.41 5.63
N ASP A 37 24.02 10.17 6.87
CA ASP A 37 24.37 8.84 7.35
C ASP A 37 23.06 8.09 7.70
N PHE A 38 22.67 7.17 6.83
CA PHE A 38 21.42 6.43 6.93
C PHE A 38 21.69 4.93 6.96
N ASP A 39 20.91 4.22 7.76
CA ASP A 39 20.76 2.78 7.61
C ASP A 39 20.00 2.51 6.30
N VAL A 40 20.72 2.07 5.27
CA VAL A 40 20.18 1.87 3.94
C VAL A 40 19.02 0.88 3.95
N SER A 41 18.97 -0.07 4.89
CA SER A 41 17.86 -1.03 5.02
C SER A 41 16.51 -0.38 5.35
N LYS A 42 16.54 0.78 6.03
CA LYS A 42 15.36 1.55 6.47
C LYS A 42 14.99 2.71 5.54
N LEU A 43 15.65 2.83 4.39
CA LEU A 43 15.39 3.91 3.44
C LEU A 43 14.45 3.49 2.32
N GLY A 44 13.47 4.29 1.94
CA GLY A 44 12.73 4.12 0.69
C GLY A 44 13.00 5.29 -0.25
N LEU A 45 12.93 5.05 -1.56
CA LEU A 45 12.96 6.12 -2.54
C LEU A 45 11.76 5.98 -3.48
N TYR A 46 10.95 7.03 -3.54
CA TYR A 46 9.79 7.08 -4.43
C TYR A 46 9.55 8.51 -4.88
N ASN A 47 9.23 8.70 -6.16
CA ASN A 47 8.97 10.01 -6.74
C ASN A 47 10.01 11.08 -6.36
N ARG A 48 11.31 10.73 -6.49
CA ARG A 48 12.46 11.59 -6.12
C ARG A 48 12.49 12.07 -4.66
N THR A 49 11.76 11.39 -3.78
CA THR A 49 11.66 11.71 -2.35
C THR A 49 12.24 10.57 -1.53
N CYS A 50 13.15 10.90 -0.61
CA CYS A 50 13.72 9.95 0.33
C CYS A 50 12.80 9.77 1.54
N TYR A 51 12.49 8.53 1.87
CA TYR A 51 11.68 8.13 3.02
C TYR A 51 12.57 7.38 4.00
N GLU A 52 12.56 7.76 5.27
CA GLU A 52 13.25 7.01 6.32
C GLU A 52 12.21 6.42 7.26
N PHE A 53 12.21 5.08 7.39
CA PHE A 53 11.25 4.35 8.20
C PHE A 53 11.79 4.13 9.61
N GLN A 54 11.30 4.92 10.56
CA GLN A 54 11.63 4.78 11.98
C GLN A 54 10.75 3.72 12.65
N VAL A 55 11.10 2.45 12.45
CA VAL A 55 10.32 1.29 12.96
C VAL A 55 10.77 0.81 14.35
N THR A 56 11.93 1.25 14.81
CA THR A 56 12.53 0.85 16.10
C THR A 56 12.41 1.92 17.18
N SER A 57 11.73 3.04 16.91
CA SER A 57 11.65 4.18 17.83
C SER A 57 10.21 4.63 18.01
N GLY A 58 9.76 4.71 19.26
CA GLY A 58 8.43 5.19 19.62
C GLY A 58 8.44 6.59 20.21
N GLY A 59 7.26 7.21 20.31
CA GLY A 59 7.10 8.54 20.91
C GLY A 59 5.76 9.19 20.56
N THR A 60 5.55 10.40 21.09
CA THR A 60 4.42 11.24 20.69
C THR A 60 4.63 11.81 19.28
N PHE A 61 3.56 12.34 18.69
CA PHE A 61 3.64 13.06 17.41
C PHE A 61 4.73 14.14 17.40
N ASP A 62 4.81 14.95 18.47
CA ASP A 62 5.80 16.02 18.58
C ASP A 62 7.23 15.49 18.64
N VAL A 63 7.46 14.35 19.30
CA VAL A 63 8.78 13.69 19.34
C VAL A 63 9.17 13.22 17.94
N ALA A 64 8.26 12.55 17.22
CA ALA A 64 8.50 12.07 15.86
C ALA A 64 8.78 13.23 14.90
N ARG A 65 7.97 14.29 14.95
CA ARG A 65 8.16 15.48 14.11
C ARG A 65 9.49 16.19 14.39
N ASN A 66 9.82 16.39 15.66
CA ASN A 66 11.09 17.01 16.05
C ASN A 66 12.30 16.20 15.56
N TYR A 67 12.20 14.86 15.56
CA TYR A 67 13.25 14.02 14.98
C TYR A 67 13.44 14.34 13.50
N CYS A 68 12.38 14.30 12.68
CA CYS A 68 12.45 14.56 11.24
C CYS A 68 13.03 15.95 10.93
N GLN A 69 12.58 16.98 11.65
CA GLN A 69 13.01 18.36 11.44
C GLN A 69 14.46 18.59 11.86
N LYS A 70 14.82 18.18 13.08
CA LYS A 70 16.13 18.51 13.65
C LYS A 70 17.26 17.59 13.21
N ARG A 71 16.98 16.30 13.00
CA ARG A 71 18.00 15.30 12.65
C ARG A 71 18.16 15.11 11.16
N ARG A 72 17.08 15.24 10.40
CA ARG A 72 17.06 14.90 8.97
C ARG A 72 16.81 16.09 8.05
N ASN A 73 16.60 17.29 8.60
CA ASN A 73 16.28 18.50 7.81
C ASN A 73 15.10 18.25 6.84
N GLY A 74 14.15 17.43 7.28
CA GLY A 74 12.91 17.08 6.58
C GLY A 74 11.71 17.29 7.50
N ASP A 75 10.59 16.61 7.24
CA ASP A 75 9.43 16.59 8.13
C ASP A 75 8.75 15.21 8.06
N LEU A 76 7.71 14.98 8.87
CA LEU A 76 6.85 13.80 8.71
C LEU A 76 6.25 13.76 7.30
N VAL A 77 5.97 12.55 6.81
CA VAL A 77 5.42 12.33 5.46
C VAL A 77 4.19 13.20 5.23
N GLN A 78 4.19 13.92 4.11
CA GLN A 78 3.10 14.76 3.63
C GLN A 78 2.61 14.20 2.29
N PHE A 79 1.36 14.50 1.93
CA PHE A 79 0.76 14.14 0.64
C PHE A 79 0.87 12.65 0.28
N ILE A 80 -0.05 11.85 0.82
CA ILE A 80 -0.16 10.44 0.49
C ILE A 80 -1.19 10.27 -0.64
N GLU A 81 -0.71 10.27 -1.88
CA GLU A 81 -1.48 9.81 -3.04
C GLU A 81 -1.57 8.27 -3.06
N PRO A 82 -2.53 7.66 -3.79
CA PRO A 82 -2.70 6.21 -3.80
C PRO A 82 -1.42 5.41 -4.12
N LEU A 83 -0.61 5.89 -5.07
CA LEU A 83 0.65 5.22 -5.42
C LEU A 83 1.74 5.41 -4.35
N THR A 84 1.78 6.57 -3.69
CA THR A 84 2.65 6.79 -2.53
C THR A 84 2.22 5.91 -1.36
N GLN A 85 0.91 5.74 -1.15
CA GLN A 85 0.37 4.85 -0.10
C GLN A 85 0.80 3.40 -0.34
N SER A 86 0.61 2.91 -1.57
CA SER A 86 1.08 1.60 -2.03
C SER A 86 2.58 1.44 -1.73
N PHE A 87 3.41 2.37 -2.21
CA PHE A 87 4.85 2.36 -1.95
C PHE A 87 5.19 2.30 -0.45
N LEU A 88 4.61 3.17 0.38
CA LEU A 88 4.88 3.22 1.81
C LEU A 88 4.47 1.91 2.51
N SER A 89 3.30 1.37 2.16
CA SER A 89 2.79 0.12 2.75
C SER A 89 3.64 -1.09 2.36
N THR A 90 4.08 -1.20 1.10
CA THR A 90 4.96 -2.27 0.64
C THR A 90 6.35 -2.19 1.29
N GLU A 91 6.94 -1.00 1.40
CA GLU A 91 8.23 -0.83 2.08
C GLU A 91 8.14 -1.17 3.57
N LEU A 92 7.03 -0.81 4.23
CA LEU A 92 6.79 -1.21 5.61
C LEU A 92 6.71 -2.73 5.77
N GLN A 93 6.00 -3.41 4.89
CA GLN A 93 5.92 -4.88 4.88
C GLN A 93 7.30 -5.52 4.65
N ARG A 94 8.11 -4.98 3.74
CA ARG A 94 9.49 -5.42 3.51
C ARG A 94 10.33 -5.28 4.78
N ILE A 95 10.26 -4.12 5.43
CA ILE A 95 11.03 -3.82 6.64
C ILE A 95 10.53 -4.65 7.85
N ASP A 96 9.22 -4.82 8.01
CA ASP A 96 8.62 -5.66 9.06
C ASP A 96 9.13 -7.10 8.96
N SER A 97 9.17 -7.63 7.74
CA SER A 97 9.69 -8.98 7.44
C SER A 97 11.19 -9.12 7.72
N GLU A 98 11.98 -8.06 7.49
CA GLU A 98 13.43 -8.07 7.73
C GLU A 98 13.80 -7.95 9.21
N VAL A 99 12.99 -7.25 10.00
CA VAL A 99 13.29 -6.94 11.40
C VAL A 99 12.46 -7.78 12.39
N GLU A 100 11.63 -8.71 11.89
CA GLU A 100 10.65 -9.50 12.67
C GLU A 100 9.83 -8.63 13.63
N LEU A 101 9.47 -7.44 13.17
CA LEU A 101 8.71 -6.51 13.99
C LEU A 101 7.23 -6.92 13.98
N GLN A 102 6.50 -6.47 15.00
CA GLN A 102 5.05 -6.36 14.93
C GLN A 102 4.72 -4.90 14.67
N ILE A 103 5.14 -4.30 13.54
CA ILE A 103 4.93 -2.86 13.32
C ILE A 103 3.43 -2.56 13.43
N LYS A 104 3.08 -1.68 14.37
CA LYS A 104 1.66 -1.38 14.65
C LYS A 104 1.19 -0.15 13.89
N MET A 105 1.91 0.97 13.91
CA MET A 105 1.44 2.26 13.37
C MET A 105 2.62 3.24 13.22
N LEU A 106 2.69 4.05 12.15
CA LEU A 106 3.71 5.11 11.97
C LEU A 106 3.08 6.50 11.89
N TRP A 107 3.61 7.47 12.63
CA TRP A 107 3.15 8.87 12.52
C TRP A 107 3.35 9.43 11.12
N ILE A 108 2.32 10.11 10.59
CA ILE A 108 2.38 10.88 9.34
C ILE A 108 1.98 12.33 9.60
N GLY A 109 2.34 13.24 8.71
CA GLY A 109 2.12 14.68 8.86
C GLY A 109 0.68 15.15 8.65
N LEU A 110 -0.33 14.36 9.05
CA LEU A 110 -1.74 14.72 8.95
C LEU A 110 -2.31 14.93 10.35
N GLN A 111 -2.97 16.08 10.56
CA GLN A 111 -3.58 16.44 11.84
C GLN A 111 -4.99 16.98 11.66
N LYS A 112 -5.82 16.79 12.69
CA LYS A 112 -7.15 17.38 12.77
C LYS A 112 -7.01 18.85 13.13
N GLU A 113 -7.81 19.70 12.48
CA GLU A 113 -7.81 21.13 12.78
C GLU A 113 -8.23 21.39 14.24
N PRO A 114 -7.56 22.29 14.97
CA PRO A 114 -7.68 22.44 16.43
C PRO A 114 -9.03 22.98 16.95
N GLN A 115 -10.05 23.08 16.10
CA GLN A 115 -11.40 23.47 16.50
C GLN A 115 -12.20 22.23 16.94
N PHE A 116 -12.83 22.29 18.12
CA PHE A 116 -13.49 21.16 18.80
C PHE A 116 -14.49 20.37 17.92
N THR A 117 -15.14 21.03 16.97
CA THR A 117 -16.14 20.44 16.06
C THR A 117 -15.62 20.23 14.63
N SER A 118 -14.39 20.64 14.32
CA SER A 118 -13.88 20.53 12.98
C SER A 118 -13.74 19.06 12.58
N ARG A 119 -14.28 18.71 11.41
CA ARG A 119 -14.05 17.43 10.75
C ARG A 119 -12.97 17.55 9.67
N VAL A 120 -12.24 18.66 9.68
CA VAL A 120 -11.24 19.00 8.69
C VAL A 120 -9.88 18.45 9.12
N TRP A 121 -9.24 17.76 8.18
CA TRP A 121 -7.88 17.25 8.32
C TRP A 121 -6.96 18.06 7.40
N ARG A 122 -5.80 18.43 7.92
CA ARG A 122 -4.78 19.20 7.19
C ARG A 122 -3.41 18.57 7.33
N TRP A 123 -2.69 18.57 6.22
CA TRP A 123 -1.26 18.29 6.23
C TRP A 123 -0.51 19.40 6.98
N LEU A 124 0.73 19.11 7.39
CA LEU A 124 1.58 20.04 8.14
C LEU A 124 1.89 21.35 7.40
N ASP A 125 1.73 21.38 6.08
CA ASP A 125 1.86 22.58 5.25
C ASP A 125 0.57 23.42 5.18
N GLY A 126 -0.52 22.95 5.79
CA GLY A 126 -1.84 23.56 5.79
C GLY A 126 -2.80 23.04 4.72
N THR A 127 -2.34 22.18 3.80
CA THR A 127 -3.17 21.67 2.72
C THR A 127 -4.31 20.80 3.26
N LYS A 128 -5.55 21.07 2.83
CA LYS A 128 -6.75 20.36 3.26
C LYS A 128 -6.87 19.00 2.56
N VAL A 129 -7.34 17.98 3.28
CA VAL A 129 -7.71 16.68 2.71
C VAL A 129 -9.22 16.61 2.50
N ASP A 130 -9.64 16.40 1.25
CA ASP A 130 -11.06 16.29 0.89
C ASP A 130 -11.59 14.85 0.96
N ASN A 131 -10.80 13.86 0.52
CA ASN A 131 -11.21 12.45 0.50
C ASN A 131 -10.14 11.53 1.11
N PRO A 132 -10.06 11.46 2.45
CA PRO A 132 -9.08 10.62 3.13
C PRO A 132 -9.38 9.12 2.98
N THR A 133 -8.34 8.31 2.79
CA THR A 133 -8.39 6.84 2.67
C THR A 133 -8.27 6.17 4.04
N TRP A 134 -9.23 6.44 4.93
CA TRP A 134 -9.20 5.89 6.29
C TRP A 134 -9.25 4.37 6.31
N GLY A 135 -8.53 3.78 7.26
CA GLY A 135 -8.71 2.38 7.62
C GLY A 135 -10.11 2.10 8.15
N LYS A 136 -10.46 0.81 8.24
CA LYS A 136 -11.76 0.37 8.73
C LYS A 136 -12.08 1.01 10.10
N ASP A 137 -13.30 1.54 10.23
CA ASP A 137 -13.82 2.19 11.43
C ASP A 137 -13.06 3.48 11.85
N GLN A 138 -12.27 4.10 10.97
CA GLN A 138 -11.60 5.38 11.21
C GLN A 138 -12.21 6.52 10.36
N PRO A 139 -12.15 7.77 10.83
CA PRO A 139 -11.64 8.23 12.13
C PRO A 139 -12.74 8.14 13.20
N ASN A 140 -12.50 7.40 14.28
CA ASN A 140 -13.53 7.23 15.34
C ASN A 140 -13.43 8.25 16.49
N ASN A 141 -12.38 9.07 16.52
CA ASN A 141 -12.12 10.05 17.57
C ASN A 141 -12.19 9.43 18.98
N TYR A 142 -11.57 8.27 19.16
CA TYR A 142 -11.55 7.54 20.42
C TYR A 142 -11.15 8.46 21.59
N ASN A 143 -11.95 8.44 22.66
CA ASN A 143 -11.81 9.32 23.84
C ASN A 143 -11.71 10.82 23.54
N GLN A 144 -12.16 11.28 22.36
CA GLN A 144 -12.05 12.67 21.92
C GLN A 144 -10.61 13.21 21.83
N GLN A 145 -9.61 12.32 21.75
CA GLN A 145 -8.19 12.68 21.82
C GLN A 145 -7.41 12.32 20.55
N GLN A 146 -8.07 11.82 19.50
CA GLN A 146 -7.39 11.42 18.27
C GLN A 146 -7.35 12.56 17.24
N ASN A 147 -6.33 13.41 17.38
CA ASN A 147 -6.10 14.56 16.52
C ASN A 147 -4.89 14.39 15.58
N CYS A 148 -4.17 13.27 15.67
CA CYS A 148 -2.99 12.98 14.85
C CYS A 148 -3.18 11.64 14.13
N VAL A 149 -2.59 11.50 12.95
CA VAL A 149 -2.78 10.34 12.09
C VAL A 149 -1.55 9.46 12.02
N VAL A 150 -1.80 8.16 11.95
CA VAL A 150 -0.80 7.14 11.68
C VAL A 150 -1.12 6.39 10.40
N LEU A 151 -0.08 5.92 9.72
CA LEU A 151 -0.18 4.90 8.69
C LEU A 151 -0.13 3.52 9.37
N ASP A 152 -1.10 2.67 9.08
CA ASP A 152 -1.08 1.27 9.50
C ASP A 152 -0.22 0.47 8.52
N GLY A 153 0.82 -0.17 9.04
CA GLY A 153 1.68 -1.06 8.26
C GLY A 153 1.03 -2.42 8.01
N ASN A 154 0.00 -2.80 8.77
CA ASN A 154 -0.67 -4.08 8.67
C ASN A 154 -1.69 -4.05 7.54
N ILE A 155 -1.35 -4.68 6.42
CA ILE A 155 -2.27 -4.81 5.29
C ILE A 155 -3.11 -6.06 5.52
N ASN A 156 -4.43 -5.84 5.66
CA ASN A 156 -5.41 -6.91 5.79
C ASN A 156 -6.64 -6.57 4.94
N CYS A 157 -6.92 -7.42 3.96
CA CYS A 157 -8.03 -7.23 3.01
C CYS A 157 -9.39 -7.70 3.56
N GLY A 158 -9.39 -8.29 4.75
CA GLY A 158 -10.55 -8.95 5.33
C GLY A 158 -10.95 -10.21 4.56
N GLU A 159 -12.06 -10.83 4.99
CA GLU A 159 -12.62 -11.99 4.31
C GLU A 159 -13.02 -11.61 2.86
N PRO A 160 -12.59 -12.40 1.85
CA PRO A 160 -12.97 -12.13 0.47
C PRO A 160 -14.49 -12.24 0.29
N SER A 161 -15.04 -11.39 -0.57
CA SER A 161 -16.49 -11.38 -0.80
C SER A 161 -16.95 -12.68 -1.45
N LYS A 162 -18.05 -13.25 -0.96
CA LYS A 162 -18.69 -14.42 -1.58
C LYS A 162 -19.31 -14.02 -2.92
N ILE A 163 -19.31 -14.95 -3.87
CA ILE A 163 -19.90 -14.76 -5.20
C ILE A 163 -21.12 -15.68 -5.37
N ASN A 164 -22.09 -15.25 -6.16
CA ASN A 164 -23.25 -16.10 -6.50
C ASN A 164 -22.81 -17.24 -7.42
N ASN A 165 -23.40 -18.43 -7.22
CA ASN A 165 -23.11 -19.62 -8.03
C ASN A 165 -21.62 -19.99 -8.08
N GLY A 166 -20.92 -19.74 -6.98
CA GLY A 166 -19.53 -20.10 -6.80
C GLY A 166 -19.16 -20.13 -5.33
N VAL A 167 -17.95 -20.59 -5.06
CA VAL A 167 -17.36 -20.67 -3.73
C VAL A 167 -16.00 -19.97 -3.73
N VAL A 168 -15.59 -19.52 -2.56
CA VAL A 168 -14.25 -18.95 -2.32
C VAL A 168 -13.55 -19.75 -1.24
N SER A 169 -12.26 -20.00 -1.42
CA SER A 169 -11.38 -20.61 -0.43
C SER A 169 -10.15 -19.73 -0.21
N LEU A 170 -9.61 -19.79 1.01
CA LEU A 170 -8.33 -19.20 1.38
C LEU A 170 -7.34 -20.34 1.61
N PRO A 171 -6.50 -20.72 0.63
CA PRO A 171 -5.58 -21.85 0.77
C PRO A 171 -4.65 -21.73 1.98
N ASP A 172 -4.18 -20.52 2.25
CA ASP A 172 -3.28 -20.22 3.37
C ASP A 172 -4.04 -19.88 4.68
N GLY A 173 -5.37 -19.77 4.64
CA GLY A 173 -6.19 -19.30 5.76
C GLY A 173 -5.93 -17.86 6.22
N ARG A 174 -5.14 -17.09 5.46
CA ARG A 174 -4.78 -15.70 5.75
C ARG A 174 -5.58 -14.72 4.88
N THR A 175 -5.70 -13.50 5.37
CA THR A 175 -6.29 -12.35 4.65
C THR A 175 -5.34 -11.14 4.61
N THR A 176 -4.07 -11.36 4.99
CA THR A 176 -3.02 -10.33 5.01
C THR A 176 -2.37 -10.18 3.64
N TYR A 177 -1.50 -9.17 3.49
CA TYR A 177 -0.73 -8.94 2.26
C TYR A 177 -0.22 -10.24 1.60
N ASP A 178 -0.37 -10.30 0.27
CA ASP A 178 0.02 -11.43 -0.57
C ASP A 178 -0.73 -12.76 -0.30
N ALA A 179 -1.69 -12.78 0.64
CA ALA A 179 -2.59 -13.92 0.78
C ALA A 179 -3.42 -14.10 -0.50
N LYS A 180 -3.73 -15.35 -0.83
CA LYS A 180 -4.50 -15.72 -2.02
C LYS A 180 -5.90 -16.16 -1.64
N ALA A 181 -6.89 -15.72 -2.41
CA ALA A 181 -8.23 -16.27 -2.40
C ALA A 181 -8.52 -16.90 -3.76
N GLN A 182 -9.01 -18.14 -3.75
CA GLN A 182 -9.35 -18.91 -4.94
C GLN A 182 -10.86 -19.05 -5.07
N TYR A 183 -11.38 -18.71 -6.24
CA TYR A 183 -12.78 -18.79 -6.58
C TYR A 183 -13.05 -19.97 -7.50
N VAL A 184 -14.17 -20.65 -7.30
CA VAL A 184 -14.60 -21.74 -8.17
C VAL A 184 -16.09 -21.59 -8.45
N CYS A 185 -16.47 -21.60 -9.73
CA CYS A 185 -17.88 -21.56 -10.11
C CYS A 185 -18.55 -22.94 -9.95
N ALA A 186 -19.83 -22.92 -9.58
CA ALA A 186 -20.67 -24.12 -9.53
C ALA A 186 -20.86 -24.74 -10.93
N GLU A 187 -21.32 -25.98 -10.97
CA GLU A 187 -21.67 -26.64 -12.23
C GLU A 187 -22.66 -25.81 -13.05
N ASN A 188 -22.49 -25.83 -14.37
CA ASN A 188 -23.25 -25.03 -15.34
C ASN A 188 -22.97 -23.51 -15.33
N TYR A 189 -21.97 -23.04 -14.59
CA TYR A 189 -21.48 -21.66 -14.66
C TYR A 189 -20.05 -21.57 -15.21
N THR A 190 -19.69 -20.41 -15.75
CA THR A 190 -18.36 -20.05 -16.23
C THR A 190 -17.87 -18.79 -15.54
N MET A 191 -16.58 -18.74 -15.23
CA MET A 191 -15.98 -17.59 -14.57
C MET A 191 -15.72 -16.44 -15.54
N ASP A 192 -16.16 -15.24 -15.15
CA ASP A 192 -15.74 -13.96 -15.72
C ASP A 192 -14.82 -13.23 -14.73
N GLY A 193 -13.53 -13.13 -15.08
CA GLY A 193 -12.49 -12.56 -14.22
C GLY A 193 -11.38 -13.57 -13.91
N ASN A 194 -10.66 -13.34 -12.81
CA ASN A 194 -9.56 -14.19 -12.39
C ASN A 194 -10.00 -15.18 -11.32
N GLU A 195 -9.58 -16.44 -11.47
CA GLU A 195 -9.80 -17.50 -10.49
C GLU A 195 -9.14 -17.20 -9.15
N THR A 196 -7.93 -16.64 -9.19
CA THR A 196 -7.19 -16.25 -8.00
C THR A 196 -7.13 -14.73 -7.91
N VAL A 197 -7.46 -14.22 -6.73
CA VAL A 197 -7.18 -12.83 -6.32
C VAL A 197 -6.21 -12.85 -5.15
N ILE A 198 -5.48 -11.75 -4.98
CA ILE A 198 -4.40 -11.57 -4.01
C ILE A 198 -4.75 -10.36 -3.15
N CYS A 199 -4.44 -10.42 -1.86
CA CYS A 199 -4.55 -9.24 -1.00
C CYS A 199 -3.46 -8.24 -1.37
N GLY A 200 -3.86 -7.18 -2.07
CA GLY A 200 -2.97 -6.13 -2.57
C GLY A 200 -2.49 -5.18 -1.48
N ASP A 201 -1.55 -4.31 -1.84
CA ASP A 201 -0.98 -3.31 -0.94
C ASP A 201 -1.98 -2.22 -0.49
N SER A 202 -3.04 -2.04 -1.28
CA SER A 202 -4.17 -1.15 -1.00
C SER A 202 -5.06 -1.65 0.16
N GLY A 203 -4.82 -2.86 0.67
CA GLY A 203 -5.74 -3.52 1.61
C GLY A 203 -7.04 -3.97 0.95
N SER A 204 -7.04 -4.20 -0.36
CA SER A 204 -8.15 -4.76 -1.12
C SER A 204 -7.75 -6.01 -1.89
N TRP A 205 -8.71 -6.91 -2.13
CA TRP A 205 -8.50 -8.08 -2.97
C TRP A 205 -8.41 -7.68 -4.45
N GLU A 206 -7.32 -8.08 -5.11
CA GLU A 206 -6.96 -7.69 -6.47
C GLU A 206 -6.50 -8.89 -7.33
N PRO A 207 -6.83 -8.95 -8.64
CA PRO A 207 -7.70 -8.02 -9.35
C PRO A 207 -9.16 -8.16 -8.88
N ARG A 208 -10.10 -7.49 -9.56
CA ARG A 208 -11.52 -7.54 -9.20
C ARG A 208 -11.99 -8.97 -8.93
N ILE A 209 -12.81 -9.13 -7.90
CA ILE A 209 -13.46 -10.40 -7.58
C ILE A 209 -14.25 -10.88 -8.81
N PRO A 210 -14.09 -12.15 -9.23
CA PRO A 210 -14.73 -12.70 -10.42
C PRO A 210 -16.25 -12.86 -10.23
N GLN A 211 -16.95 -13.09 -11.34
CA GLN A 211 -18.37 -13.46 -11.35
C GLN A 211 -18.58 -14.81 -12.02
N CYS A 212 -19.60 -15.56 -11.59
CA CYS A 212 -20.01 -16.80 -12.25
C CYS A 212 -21.24 -16.54 -13.12
N LEU A 213 -21.09 -16.71 -14.43
CA LEU A 213 -22.14 -16.48 -15.43
C LEU A 213 -22.69 -17.83 -15.92
N CYS A 214 -24.00 -17.92 -16.16
CA CYS A 214 -24.62 -19.15 -16.68
C CYS A 214 -24.00 -19.53 -18.03
N LYS A 215 -23.70 -20.82 -18.23
CA LYS A 215 -23.35 -21.35 -19.55
C LYS A 215 -24.57 -21.22 -20.47
N HIS A 216 -24.48 -20.44 -21.54
CA HIS A 216 -25.48 -20.48 -22.59
C HIS A 216 -25.33 -21.82 -23.33
N PHE A 217 -26.34 -22.68 -23.23
CA PHE A 217 -26.48 -23.83 -24.10
C PHE A 217 -27.04 -23.33 -25.45
N THR A 218 -26.18 -23.20 -26.45
CA THR A 218 -26.58 -23.12 -27.87
C THR A 218 -26.57 -24.50 -28.49
#